data_AF-A0A2E5X3J9-F1
#
_entry.id   AF-A0A2E5X3J9-F1
#
_cell.length_a   1.000
_cell.length_b   1.000
_cell.length_c   1.000
_cell.angle_alpha   90.00
_cell.angle_beta   90.00
_cell.angle_gamma   90.00
#
_symmetry.space_group_name_H-M   'P 1'
#
loop_
_entity.id
_entity.type
_entity.pdbx_description
1 polymer ?
#
loop_
_entity_poly.entity_id
_entity_poly.type
_entity_poly.pdbx_seq_one_letter_code
_entity_poly.pdbx_strand_id
1 'polypeptide(L)'
;MTSKFIFGLALILGLGAEPVLADRVLTSDGRVLTPLKARKSEAGYVLTFASGSIEVGHDQGISQVEIEGDMSDYVPQNETEREKLEKGYVKYRSQWMSKVRYENELRKEHEEMKERLEELAAHADFSNAWEQETKHFIVRSNTSPELLEFYSDMLEAYYGLMDKRIGIKPTPKYRRLKMTVNIYKSSEEFHELSAADIGSSTLGYFWAHDNTLNFYHDYQDPDLAKWVGLHECTHLLTFLIDQQYEPQIWLNEAVADYFGSAIVGQDKRGKITIEPGQLQTDRVLTVQQAIKNNNDTKLKELFFIDRDAFSGFEYAHAWSFVYFLNNFERGKYAKGFGKFFKALYTLEKGIDFEIVAGGGVTGTGKKVSPADIRDLLLKKIKVKDLDRLESEWKTFVKEIAIEAPTARFKRGYRAVRQWDFSEALEDLTAAIDAGFSDPRAWAARARALAFTGQRSAAKDDYAKAIALDPLNASFRYEYSQVLAGRLSTGGGRPGGMSVSVSSTGGKAPQDSEAKKQAGLATEMAPDNDQFREWFEEFDQAAEETSSP
;
A
#
# COMPACT_ATOMS: atom_id res chain seq x y z
N MET A 1 -9.47 8.63 -35.24
CA MET A 1 -9.35 7.46 -36.15
C MET A 1 -7.96 6.90 -35.90
N THR A 2 -7.74 5.84 -35.13
CA THR A 2 -8.47 4.57 -34.99
C THR A 2 -8.89 4.32 -33.53
N SER A 3 -10.18 4.03 -33.36
CA SER A 3 -10.79 3.56 -32.11
C SER A 3 -10.40 2.09 -31.93
N LYS A 4 -9.52 1.77 -30.98
CA LYS A 4 -9.38 0.39 -30.49
C LYS A 4 -10.36 0.23 -29.34
N PHE A 5 -11.43 -0.50 -29.63
CA PHE A 5 -12.44 -0.90 -28.67
C PHE A 5 -11.78 -1.69 -27.54
N ILE A 6 -11.98 -1.23 -26.30
CA ILE A 6 -11.59 -1.90 -25.08
C ILE A 6 -12.64 -3.00 -24.84
N PHE A 7 -12.29 -4.24 -25.22
CA PHE A 7 -12.96 -5.44 -24.74
C PHE A 7 -12.04 -6.08 -23.70
N GLY A 8 -12.24 -5.74 -22.42
CA GLY A 8 -11.79 -6.56 -21.32
C GLY A 8 -12.72 -7.78 -21.21
N LEU A 9 -12.59 -8.73 -22.14
CA LEU A 9 -13.15 -10.05 -21.92
C LEU A 9 -12.26 -10.71 -20.87
N ALA A 10 -12.80 -10.88 -19.67
CA ALA A 10 -12.60 -12.16 -18.99
C ALA A 10 -12.77 -13.24 -20.06
N LEU A 11 -11.85 -14.19 -20.15
CA LEU A 11 -11.86 -15.27 -21.12
C LEU A 11 -13.21 -16.01 -21.07
N ILE A 12 -14.23 -15.49 -21.76
CA ILE A 12 -15.62 -15.92 -21.95
C ILE A 12 -16.30 -14.85 -22.84
N LEU A 13 -16.77 -15.29 -24.02
CA LEU A 13 -17.86 -14.73 -24.83
C LEU A 13 -17.58 -13.83 -26.05
N GLY A 14 -17.16 -14.47 -27.14
CA GLY A 14 -17.83 -14.22 -28.41
C GLY A 14 -19.32 -14.53 -28.29
N LEU A 15 -20.16 -13.72 -28.93
CA LEU A 15 -21.62 -13.84 -29.04
C LEU A 15 -22.09 -15.32 -29.05
N GLY A 16 -22.59 -15.81 -27.91
CA GLY A 16 -23.31 -17.10 -27.82
C GLY A 16 -22.70 -18.24 -26.97
N ALA A 17 -21.74 -18.00 -26.08
CA ALA A 17 -21.15 -19.07 -25.24
C ALA A 17 -21.97 -19.39 -23.97
N GLU A 18 -21.96 -20.66 -23.60
CA GLU A 18 -22.54 -21.18 -22.36
C GLU A 18 -21.84 -20.57 -21.14
N PRO A 19 -22.52 -20.46 -19.97
CA PRO A 19 -21.86 -20.07 -18.73
C PRO A 19 -20.70 -21.05 -18.47
N VAL A 20 -19.48 -20.53 -18.36
CA VAL A 20 -18.34 -21.37 -17.99
C VAL A 20 -18.62 -21.95 -16.60
N LEU A 21 -18.63 -23.27 -16.56
CA LEU A 21 -18.81 -24.06 -15.35
C LEU A 21 -17.54 -23.90 -14.49
N ALA A 22 -17.52 -22.85 -13.67
CA ALA A 22 -16.44 -22.55 -12.74
C ALA A 22 -16.89 -22.81 -11.30
N ASP A 23 -15.94 -23.29 -10.49
CA ASP A 23 -16.14 -23.39 -9.05
C ASP A 23 -15.87 -22.04 -8.40
N ARG A 24 -16.42 -21.80 -7.20
CA ARG A 24 -16.14 -20.58 -6.43
C ARG A 24 -15.27 -20.92 -5.23
N VAL A 25 -14.17 -20.18 -5.10
CA VAL A 25 -13.26 -20.27 -3.97
C VAL A 25 -13.25 -18.92 -3.26
N LEU A 26 -13.83 -18.87 -2.06
CA LEU A 26 -13.70 -17.73 -1.17
C LEU A 26 -12.41 -17.89 -0.38
N THR A 27 -11.57 -16.87 -0.42
CA THR A 27 -10.34 -16.83 0.36
C THR A 27 -10.62 -16.26 1.76
N SER A 28 -9.67 -16.40 2.69
CA SER A 28 -9.76 -15.82 4.03
C SER A 28 -9.66 -14.30 4.04
N ASP A 29 -9.08 -13.70 2.99
CA ASP A 29 -8.97 -12.25 2.81
C ASP A 29 -10.19 -11.64 2.06
N GLY A 30 -11.21 -12.46 1.76
CA GLY A 30 -12.48 -12.00 1.18
C GLY A 30 -12.52 -11.94 -0.34
N ARG A 31 -11.43 -12.28 -1.03
CA ARG A 31 -11.42 -12.44 -2.49
C ARG A 31 -12.24 -13.65 -2.90
N VAL A 32 -12.86 -13.57 -4.07
CA VAL A 32 -13.53 -14.69 -4.72
C VAL A 32 -12.74 -15.05 -5.97
N LEU A 33 -12.22 -16.28 -6.01
CA LEU A 33 -11.56 -16.84 -7.18
C LEU A 33 -12.54 -17.74 -7.93
N THR A 34 -12.44 -17.77 -9.26
CA THR A 34 -13.30 -18.57 -10.14
C THR A 34 -12.49 -19.54 -10.99
N PRO A 35 -11.81 -20.54 -10.38
CA PRO A 35 -11.12 -21.57 -11.16
C PRO A 35 -12.12 -22.42 -11.96
N LEU A 36 -11.65 -22.99 -13.06
CA LEU A 36 -12.41 -23.99 -13.84
C LEU A 36 -12.80 -25.19 -12.97
N LYS A 37 -11.90 -25.61 -12.06
CA LYS A 37 -12.17 -26.64 -11.05
C LYS A 37 -11.43 -26.36 -9.75
N ALA A 38 -12.05 -26.68 -8.62
CA ALA A 38 -11.49 -26.69 -7.28
C ALA A 38 -11.78 -28.06 -6.66
N ARG A 39 -10.74 -28.86 -6.42
CA ARG A 39 -10.88 -30.23 -5.91
C ARG A 39 -10.06 -30.42 -4.65
N LYS A 40 -10.61 -31.14 -3.67
CA LYS A 40 -9.84 -31.52 -2.49
C LYS A 40 -8.70 -32.45 -2.90
N SER A 41 -7.52 -32.21 -2.36
CA SER A 41 -6.36 -33.09 -2.41
C SER A 41 -5.98 -33.52 -0.99
N GLU A 42 -4.99 -34.40 -0.86
CA GLU A 42 -4.44 -34.76 0.45
C GLU A 42 -3.83 -33.53 1.17
N ALA A 43 -3.18 -32.65 0.41
CA ALA A 43 -2.52 -31.45 0.93
C ALA A 43 -3.49 -30.27 1.18
N GLY A 44 -4.68 -30.27 0.58
CA GLY A 44 -5.65 -29.19 0.68
C GLY A 44 -6.60 -29.17 -0.50
N TYR A 45 -6.34 -28.27 -1.44
CA TYR A 45 -7.09 -28.11 -2.68
C TYR A 45 -6.17 -27.98 -3.89
N VAL A 46 -6.63 -28.46 -5.04
CA VAL A 46 -6.08 -28.15 -6.36
C VAL A 46 -7.08 -27.26 -7.08
N LEU A 47 -6.65 -26.07 -7.43
CA LEU A 47 -7.39 -25.09 -8.21
C LEU A 47 -6.87 -25.11 -9.65
N THR A 48 -7.70 -25.48 -10.60
CA THR A 48 -7.38 -25.54 -12.02
C THR A 48 -7.93 -24.33 -12.74
N PHE A 49 -7.05 -23.59 -13.38
CA PHE A 49 -7.31 -22.44 -14.25
C PHE A 49 -6.94 -22.80 -15.70
N ALA A 50 -7.23 -21.93 -16.66
CA ALA A 50 -6.88 -22.16 -18.07
C ALA A 50 -5.35 -22.17 -18.26
N SER A 51 -4.61 -21.34 -17.51
CA SER A 51 -3.16 -21.23 -17.63
C SER A 51 -2.41 -22.32 -16.84
N GLY A 52 -3.08 -23.03 -15.94
CA GLY A 52 -2.46 -24.08 -15.15
C GLY A 52 -3.21 -24.40 -13.86
N SER A 53 -2.61 -25.23 -13.01
CA SER A 53 -3.18 -25.55 -11.69
C SER A 53 -2.30 -25.04 -10.55
N ILE A 54 -2.96 -24.70 -9.44
CA ILE A 54 -2.37 -24.23 -8.20
C ILE A 54 -2.77 -25.20 -7.10
N GLU A 55 -1.79 -25.71 -6.35
CA GLU A 55 -2.03 -26.46 -5.13
C GLU A 55 -2.03 -25.49 -3.95
N VAL A 56 -3.02 -25.63 -3.06
CA VAL A 56 -3.25 -24.76 -1.92
C VAL A 56 -3.45 -25.62 -0.69
N GLY A 57 -2.60 -25.43 0.31
CA GLY A 57 -2.67 -26.14 1.59
C GLY A 57 -3.96 -25.85 2.36
N HIS A 58 -4.34 -26.76 3.27
CA HIS A 58 -5.53 -26.59 4.15
C HIS A 58 -5.52 -25.28 4.95
N ASP A 59 -4.34 -24.74 5.26
CA ASP A 59 -4.11 -23.52 6.03
C ASP A 59 -3.72 -22.31 5.17
N GLN A 60 -3.67 -22.46 3.85
CA GLN A 60 -3.21 -21.41 2.92
C GLN A 60 -4.35 -20.54 2.38
N GLY A 61 -5.20 -20.07 3.28
CA GLY A 61 -6.10 -18.95 3.01
C GLY A 61 -7.35 -19.25 2.18
N ILE A 62 -7.77 -20.51 2.07
CA ILE A 62 -9.10 -20.87 1.56
C ILE A 62 -10.09 -20.89 2.73
N SER A 63 -11.14 -20.08 2.67
CA SER A 63 -12.20 -20.08 3.68
C SER A 63 -13.36 -21.00 3.29
N GLN A 64 -13.72 -21.02 2.01
CA GLN A 64 -14.81 -21.83 1.49
C GLN A 64 -14.56 -22.21 0.04
N VAL A 65 -14.89 -23.46 -0.31
CA VAL A 65 -14.93 -23.93 -1.69
C VAL A 65 -16.34 -24.40 -2.00
N GLU A 66 -16.93 -23.83 -3.03
CA GLU A 66 -18.22 -24.19 -3.56
C GLU A 66 -17.98 -24.88 -4.89
N ILE A 67 -18.19 -26.20 -4.91
CA ILE A 67 -18.15 -26.99 -6.14
C ILE A 67 -19.45 -26.70 -6.88
N GLU A 68 -19.33 -26.09 -8.05
CA GLU A 68 -20.38 -25.49 -8.84
C GLU A 68 -20.12 -25.75 -10.34
N GLY A 69 -21.16 -25.67 -11.16
CA GLY A 69 -21.06 -25.91 -12.59
C GLY A 69 -20.90 -27.38 -12.96
N ASP A 70 -19.67 -27.92 -12.86
CA ASP A 70 -19.34 -29.33 -13.18
C ASP A 70 -19.34 -30.19 -11.91
N MET A 71 -20.50 -30.74 -11.58
CA MET A 71 -20.73 -31.64 -10.45
C MET A 71 -20.40 -33.12 -10.75
N SER A 72 -19.81 -33.43 -11.92
CA SER A 72 -19.63 -34.82 -12.39
C SER A 72 -18.80 -35.70 -11.45
N ASP A 73 -17.94 -35.09 -10.64
CA ASP A 73 -17.05 -35.74 -9.68
C ASP A 73 -17.38 -35.37 -8.22
N TYR A 74 -18.54 -34.75 -7.97
CA TYR A 74 -19.02 -34.50 -6.62
C TYR A 74 -19.45 -35.80 -5.93
N VAL A 75 -18.85 -36.10 -4.77
CA VAL A 75 -19.20 -37.28 -3.96
C VAL A 75 -20.27 -36.91 -2.93
N PRO A 76 -21.50 -37.47 -3.01
CA PRO A 76 -22.57 -37.18 -2.05
C PRO A 76 -22.19 -37.65 -0.64
N GLN A 77 -22.45 -36.81 0.38
CA GLN A 77 -22.10 -37.12 1.77
C GLN A 77 -23.12 -38.03 2.45
N ASN A 78 -24.33 -38.13 1.90
CA ASN A 78 -25.40 -38.96 2.42
C ASN A 78 -26.42 -39.29 1.31
N GLU A 79 -27.33 -40.19 1.65
CA GLU A 79 -28.38 -40.68 0.74
C GLU A 79 -29.27 -39.56 0.21
N THR A 80 -29.56 -38.53 1.03
CA THR A 80 -30.37 -37.39 0.60
C THR A 80 -29.67 -36.55 -0.47
N GLU A 81 -28.35 -36.36 -0.38
CA GLU A 81 -27.58 -35.69 -1.42
C GLU A 81 -27.51 -36.53 -2.69
N ARG A 82 -27.35 -37.86 -2.57
CA ARG A 82 -27.37 -38.80 -3.71
C ARG A 82 -28.67 -38.70 -4.49
N GLU A 83 -29.81 -38.79 -3.80
CA GLU A 83 -31.13 -38.65 -4.42
C GLU A 83 -31.34 -37.30 -5.10
N LYS A 84 -30.83 -36.22 -4.51
CA LYS A 84 -30.94 -34.87 -5.08
C LYS A 84 -30.17 -34.76 -6.39
N LEU A 85 -28.95 -35.29 -6.44
CA LEU A 85 -28.14 -35.32 -7.66
C LEU A 85 -28.81 -36.18 -8.75
N GLU A 86 -29.35 -37.35 -8.38
CA GLU A 86 -30.12 -38.20 -9.30
C GLU A 86 -31.36 -37.48 -9.87
N LYS A 87 -31.99 -36.61 -9.08
CA LYS A 87 -33.12 -35.75 -9.48
C LYS A 87 -32.68 -34.47 -10.21
N GLY A 88 -31.39 -34.30 -10.52
CA GLY A 88 -30.86 -33.15 -11.25
C GLY A 88 -30.78 -31.85 -10.42
N TYR A 89 -30.68 -31.95 -9.10
CA TYR A 89 -30.38 -30.81 -8.23
C TYR A 89 -28.87 -30.63 -8.11
N VAL A 90 -28.46 -29.38 -7.92
CA VAL A 90 -27.08 -28.98 -7.66
C VAL A 90 -26.99 -28.19 -6.36
N LYS A 91 -25.78 -28.07 -5.80
CA LYS A 91 -25.51 -27.32 -4.58
C LYS A 91 -24.88 -25.99 -4.97
N TYR A 92 -25.43 -24.89 -4.46
CA TYR A 92 -24.98 -23.53 -4.75
C TYR A 92 -25.15 -22.69 -3.49
N ARG A 93 -24.11 -21.98 -3.03
CA ARG A 93 -24.13 -21.22 -1.76
C ARG A 93 -24.70 -22.00 -0.57
N SER A 94 -24.26 -23.24 -0.42
CA SER A 94 -24.73 -24.21 0.59
C SER A 94 -26.22 -24.61 0.50
N GLN A 95 -26.94 -24.23 -0.56
CA GLN A 95 -28.35 -24.58 -0.78
C GLN A 95 -28.51 -25.57 -1.94
N TRP A 96 -29.42 -26.52 -1.77
CA TRP A 96 -29.80 -27.42 -2.86
C TRP A 96 -30.88 -26.77 -3.72
N MET A 97 -30.64 -26.72 -5.03
CA MET A 97 -31.56 -26.14 -6.00
C MET A 97 -31.63 -26.99 -7.27
N SER A 98 -32.78 -26.98 -7.94
CA SER A 98 -32.90 -27.66 -9.22
C SER A 98 -31.95 -27.02 -10.24
N LYS A 99 -31.47 -27.78 -11.23
CA LYS A 99 -30.60 -27.27 -12.30
C LYS A 99 -31.16 -25.98 -12.94
N VAL A 100 -32.47 -25.92 -13.20
CA VAL A 100 -33.13 -24.74 -13.77
C VAL A 100 -33.07 -23.53 -12.84
N ARG A 101 -33.28 -23.70 -11.53
CA ARG A 101 -33.17 -22.60 -10.56
C ARG A 101 -31.73 -22.12 -10.46
N TYR A 102 -30.77 -23.04 -10.44
CA TYR A 102 -29.35 -22.72 -10.44
C TYR A 102 -28.93 -21.90 -11.66
N GLU A 103 -29.30 -22.34 -12.86
CA GLU A 103 -29.02 -21.60 -14.11
C GLU A 103 -29.64 -20.19 -14.09
N ASN A 104 -30.82 -20.03 -13.47
CA ASN A 104 -31.45 -18.72 -13.28
C ASN A 104 -30.67 -17.82 -12.29
N GLU A 105 -30.22 -18.36 -11.15
CA GLU A 105 -29.42 -17.62 -10.18
C GLU A 105 -28.06 -17.22 -10.78
N LEU A 106 -27.37 -18.15 -11.45
CA LEU A 106 -26.11 -17.86 -12.14
C LEU A 106 -26.28 -16.75 -13.17
N ARG A 107 -27.34 -16.80 -13.97
CA ARG A 107 -27.64 -15.73 -14.95
C ARG A 107 -27.89 -14.41 -14.25
N LYS A 108 -28.67 -14.40 -13.16
CA LYS A 108 -28.93 -13.18 -12.39
C LYS A 108 -27.63 -12.59 -11.84
N GLU A 109 -26.78 -13.41 -11.24
CA GLU A 109 -25.49 -12.97 -10.71
C GLU A 109 -24.52 -12.54 -11.80
N HIS A 110 -24.55 -13.21 -12.96
CA HIS A 110 -23.77 -12.80 -14.11
C HIS A 110 -24.20 -11.41 -14.57
N GLU A 111 -25.50 -11.12 -14.63
CA GLU A 111 -25.99 -9.78 -14.95
C GLU A 111 -25.63 -8.76 -13.85
N GLU A 112 -25.80 -9.09 -12.56
CA GLU A 112 -25.40 -8.20 -11.45
C GLU A 112 -23.88 -7.90 -11.45
N MET A 113 -23.05 -8.92 -11.68
CA MET A 113 -21.60 -8.79 -11.82
C MET A 113 -21.25 -7.98 -13.06
N LYS A 114 -21.92 -8.22 -14.18
CA LYS A 114 -21.72 -7.46 -15.41
C LYS A 114 -22.08 -6.00 -15.21
N GLU A 115 -23.22 -5.69 -14.60
CA GLU A 115 -23.61 -4.32 -14.23
C GLU A 115 -22.56 -3.68 -13.32
N ARG A 116 -22.05 -4.42 -12.34
CA ARG A 116 -20.97 -3.94 -11.46
C ARG A 116 -19.66 -3.69 -12.21
N LEU A 117 -19.26 -4.59 -13.10
CA LEU A 117 -18.05 -4.42 -13.91
C LEU A 117 -18.20 -3.28 -14.91
N GLU A 118 -19.39 -3.10 -15.50
CA GLU A 118 -19.70 -1.96 -16.36
C GLU A 118 -19.64 -0.64 -15.57
N GLU A 119 -20.13 -0.61 -14.34
CA GLU A 119 -19.97 0.54 -13.43
C GLU A 119 -18.49 0.79 -13.14
N LEU A 120 -17.73 -0.22 -12.71
CA LEU A 120 -16.30 -0.07 -12.42
C LEU A 120 -15.51 0.40 -13.65
N ALA A 121 -15.80 -0.16 -14.83
CA ALA A 121 -15.18 0.21 -16.10
C ALA A 121 -15.53 1.65 -16.50
N ALA A 122 -16.77 2.09 -16.28
CA ALA A 122 -17.18 3.47 -16.54
C ALA A 122 -16.38 4.49 -15.73
N HIS A 123 -15.88 4.09 -14.56
CA HIS A 123 -15.09 4.92 -13.65
C HIS A 123 -13.59 4.57 -13.63
N ALA A 124 -13.12 3.68 -14.50
CA ALA A 124 -11.74 3.22 -14.52
C ALA A 124 -10.73 4.34 -14.88
N ASP A 125 -11.15 5.28 -15.74
CA ASP A 125 -10.40 6.50 -16.05
C ASP A 125 -10.57 7.51 -14.90
N PHE A 126 -9.46 7.95 -14.31
CA PHE A 126 -9.47 8.88 -13.19
C PHE A 126 -10.15 10.23 -13.51
N SER A 127 -10.20 10.64 -14.78
CA SER A 127 -10.95 11.83 -15.19
C SER A 127 -12.46 11.70 -14.94
N ASN A 128 -12.99 10.47 -14.91
CA ASN A 128 -14.36 10.13 -14.56
C ASN A 128 -14.46 9.38 -13.21
N ALA A 129 -13.49 9.55 -12.31
CA ALA A 129 -13.49 8.94 -10.98
C ALA A 129 -14.76 9.25 -10.18
N TRP A 130 -15.17 8.34 -9.29
CA TRP A 130 -16.20 8.64 -8.30
C TRP A 130 -15.74 9.79 -7.40
N GLU A 131 -16.70 10.59 -6.95
CA GLU A 131 -16.47 11.73 -6.05
C GLU A 131 -17.41 11.69 -4.85
N GLN A 132 -16.86 11.90 -3.65
CA GLN A 132 -17.60 12.01 -2.41
C GLN A 132 -17.24 13.30 -1.68
N GLU A 133 -18.23 14.15 -1.48
CA GLU A 133 -18.10 15.39 -0.73
C GLU A 133 -18.38 15.13 0.77
N THR A 134 -17.40 15.39 1.62
CA THR A 134 -17.51 15.26 3.08
C THR A 134 -17.57 16.63 3.74
N LYS A 135 -17.40 16.74 5.07
CA LYS A 135 -17.45 18.03 5.75
C LYS A 135 -16.24 18.90 5.39
N HIS A 136 -15.06 18.31 5.25
CA HIS A 136 -13.80 19.01 5.05
C HIS A 136 -13.12 18.66 3.71
N PHE A 137 -13.54 17.59 3.02
CA PHE A 137 -12.87 17.09 1.83
C PHE A 137 -13.82 16.90 0.63
N ILE A 138 -13.23 16.91 -0.56
CA ILE A 138 -13.80 16.32 -1.77
C ILE A 138 -12.88 15.15 -2.12
N VAL A 139 -13.33 13.92 -1.90
CA VAL A 139 -12.53 12.72 -2.13
C VAL A 139 -12.88 12.15 -3.49
N ARG A 140 -11.86 11.87 -4.31
CA ARG A 140 -11.98 11.32 -5.66
C ARG A 140 -11.20 10.03 -5.76
N SER A 141 -11.80 8.99 -6.32
CA SER A 141 -11.10 7.72 -6.55
C SER A 141 -11.70 6.94 -7.70
N ASN A 142 -10.87 6.21 -8.43
CA ASN A 142 -11.25 5.19 -9.43
C ASN A 142 -10.97 3.76 -8.91
N THR A 143 -10.87 3.58 -7.58
CA THR A 143 -10.71 2.26 -6.96
C THR A 143 -12.03 1.51 -6.91
N SER A 144 -12.91 1.89 -5.98
CA SER A 144 -14.29 1.42 -5.86
C SER A 144 -15.10 2.37 -4.97
N PRO A 145 -16.45 2.36 -5.03
CA PRO A 145 -17.30 3.10 -4.10
C PRO A 145 -17.04 2.78 -2.62
N GLU A 146 -16.72 1.53 -2.28
CA GLU A 146 -16.47 1.10 -0.90
C GLU A 146 -15.16 1.65 -0.35
N LEU A 147 -14.10 1.66 -1.17
CA LEU A 147 -12.83 2.26 -0.78
C LEU A 147 -12.95 3.79 -0.69
N LEU A 148 -13.72 4.42 -1.59
CA LEU A 148 -14.02 5.85 -1.53
C LEU A 148 -14.70 6.23 -0.20
N GLU A 149 -15.72 5.46 0.22
CA GLU A 149 -16.41 5.67 1.50
C GLU A 149 -15.45 5.46 2.68
N PHE A 150 -14.68 4.37 2.67
CA PHE A 150 -13.70 4.07 3.72
C PHE A 150 -12.70 5.21 3.93
N TYR A 151 -12.07 5.70 2.85
CA TYR A 151 -11.08 6.76 2.95
C TYR A 151 -11.72 8.11 3.34
N SER A 152 -12.92 8.39 2.86
CA SER A 152 -13.69 9.56 3.25
C SER A 152 -13.93 9.60 4.76
N ASP A 153 -14.38 8.49 5.34
CA ASP A 153 -14.61 8.35 6.77
C ASP A 153 -13.31 8.39 7.58
N MET A 154 -12.25 7.76 7.07
CA MET A 154 -10.92 7.78 7.70
C MET A 154 -10.37 9.20 7.82
N LEU A 155 -10.43 9.98 6.74
CA LEU A 155 -9.90 11.35 6.71
C LEU A 155 -10.73 12.30 7.58
N GLU A 156 -12.06 12.13 7.65
CA GLU A 156 -12.92 12.89 8.55
C GLU A 156 -12.68 12.55 10.03
N ALA A 157 -12.54 11.26 10.36
CA ALA A 157 -12.16 10.82 11.71
C ALA A 157 -10.80 11.40 12.11
N TYR A 158 -9.85 11.42 11.18
CA TYR A 158 -8.51 11.96 11.39
C TYR A 158 -8.50 13.47 11.58
N TYR A 159 -9.23 14.22 10.73
CA TYR A 159 -9.43 15.66 10.89
C TYR A 159 -9.96 15.97 12.30
N GLY A 160 -10.99 15.25 12.73
CA GLY A 160 -11.58 15.43 14.07
C GLY A 160 -10.62 15.13 15.21
N LEU A 161 -9.71 14.16 15.05
CA LEU A 161 -8.65 13.87 16.01
C LEU A 161 -7.62 15.00 16.08
N MET A 162 -7.16 15.48 14.92
CA MET A 162 -6.15 16.52 14.84
C MET A 162 -6.68 17.87 15.31
N ASP A 163 -7.90 18.25 14.93
CA ASP A 163 -8.54 19.48 15.39
C ASP A 163 -8.65 19.53 16.92
N LYS A 164 -9.03 18.42 17.57
CA LYS A 164 -9.05 18.34 19.04
C LYS A 164 -7.67 18.54 19.67
N ARG A 165 -6.60 18.11 19.00
CA ARG A 165 -5.22 18.18 19.52
C ARG A 165 -4.58 19.55 19.31
N ILE A 166 -4.68 20.11 18.10
CA ILE A 166 -3.93 21.30 17.70
C ILE A 166 -4.82 22.54 17.57
N GLY A 167 -6.13 22.36 17.38
CA GLY A 167 -7.12 23.42 17.21
C GLY A 167 -6.97 24.09 15.86
N ILE A 168 -7.39 23.38 14.80
CA ILE A 168 -7.27 23.83 13.42
C ILE A 168 -8.21 25.02 13.24
N LYS A 169 -7.65 26.20 12.94
CA LYS A 169 -8.40 27.45 12.77
C LYS A 169 -8.08 28.08 11.42
N PRO A 170 -8.61 27.53 10.32
CA PRO A 170 -8.29 28.02 9.00
C PRO A 170 -8.76 29.47 8.85
N THR A 171 -8.08 30.21 7.97
CA THR A 171 -8.53 31.54 7.54
C THR A 171 -9.94 31.44 6.92
N PRO A 172 -10.71 32.54 6.83
CA PRO A 172 -12.06 32.49 6.26
C PRO A 172 -12.13 31.89 4.85
N LYS A 173 -11.08 32.06 4.04
CA LYS A 173 -10.93 31.42 2.72
C LYS A 173 -10.90 29.90 2.86
N TYR A 174 -9.94 29.39 3.63
CA TYR A 174 -9.73 27.95 3.80
C TYR A 174 -10.82 27.24 4.62
N ARG A 175 -11.58 27.97 5.43
CA ARG A 175 -12.75 27.41 6.13
C ARG A 175 -13.90 27.06 5.18
N ARG A 176 -13.97 27.72 4.02
CA ARG A 176 -14.97 27.48 2.98
C ARG A 176 -14.46 26.55 1.89
N LEU A 177 -13.15 26.29 1.84
CA LEU A 177 -12.53 25.40 0.89
C LEU A 177 -12.60 23.97 1.43
N LYS A 178 -13.16 23.06 0.63
CA LYS A 178 -12.98 21.63 0.85
C LYS A 178 -11.74 21.19 0.11
N MET A 179 -10.88 20.47 0.81
CA MET A 179 -9.60 20.03 0.27
C MET A 179 -9.82 18.83 -0.64
N THR A 180 -9.26 18.85 -1.85
CA THR A 180 -9.39 17.72 -2.77
C THR A 180 -8.43 16.62 -2.38
N VAL A 181 -8.92 15.38 -2.35
CA VAL A 181 -8.13 14.18 -2.08
C VAL A 181 -8.26 13.25 -3.26
N ASN A 182 -7.17 12.99 -3.97
CA ASN A 182 -7.11 12.10 -5.12
C ASN A 182 -6.48 10.76 -4.71
N ILE A 183 -7.24 9.68 -4.87
CA ILE A 183 -6.84 8.32 -4.50
C ILE A 183 -6.84 7.44 -5.74
N TYR A 184 -5.67 7.20 -6.30
CA TYR A 184 -5.49 6.46 -7.56
C TYR A 184 -5.55 4.95 -7.31
N LYS A 185 -5.94 4.19 -8.35
CA LYS A 185 -6.05 2.72 -8.27
C LYS A 185 -4.70 1.99 -8.23
N SER A 186 -3.61 2.65 -8.60
CA SER A 186 -2.27 2.05 -8.61
C SER A 186 -1.16 3.09 -8.44
N SER A 187 0.04 2.61 -8.13
CA SER A 187 1.26 3.42 -8.08
C SER A 187 1.57 4.03 -9.44
N GLU A 188 1.40 3.26 -10.50
CA GLU A 188 1.74 3.65 -11.86
C GLU A 188 0.83 4.78 -12.34
N GLU A 189 -0.49 4.64 -12.14
CA GLU A 189 -1.44 5.69 -12.49
C GLU A 189 -1.20 6.95 -11.64
N PHE A 190 -0.91 6.79 -10.34
CA PHE A 190 -0.54 7.91 -9.49
C PHE A 190 0.69 8.65 -10.02
N HIS A 191 1.74 7.96 -10.46
CA HIS A 191 2.93 8.60 -11.01
C HIS A 191 2.70 9.20 -12.40
N GLU A 192 1.85 8.59 -13.23
CA GLU A 192 1.50 9.07 -14.57
C GLU A 192 0.63 10.33 -14.51
N LEU A 193 -0.37 10.36 -13.63
CA LEU A 193 -1.35 11.43 -13.51
C LEU A 193 -0.96 12.52 -12.51
N SER A 194 0.14 12.34 -11.76
CA SER A 194 0.60 13.34 -10.80
C SER A 194 0.94 14.66 -11.48
N ALA A 195 0.27 15.71 -11.03
CA ALA A 195 0.51 17.07 -11.52
C ALA A 195 1.83 17.68 -11.01
N ALA A 196 2.36 17.16 -9.89
CA ALA A 196 3.68 17.51 -9.38
C ALA A 196 4.76 16.59 -9.99
N ASP A 197 5.95 17.14 -10.23
CA ASP A 197 7.13 16.37 -10.58
C ASP A 197 7.62 15.58 -9.35
N ILE A 198 7.32 14.29 -9.31
CA ILE A 198 7.56 13.40 -8.17
C ILE A 198 8.54 12.28 -8.54
N GLY A 199 9.40 11.89 -7.60
CA GLY A 199 10.30 10.75 -7.78
C GLY A 199 9.53 9.43 -7.78
N SER A 200 10.06 8.41 -8.47
CA SER A 200 9.41 7.10 -8.63
C SER A 200 9.25 6.26 -7.36
N SER A 201 9.79 6.70 -6.23
CA SER A 201 9.59 6.11 -4.90
C SER A 201 8.58 6.87 -4.03
N THR A 202 7.94 7.91 -4.58
CA THR A 202 6.95 8.71 -3.87
C THR A 202 5.67 7.89 -3.72
N LEU A 203 5.14 7.80 -2.50
CA LEU A 203 3.92 7.02 -2.23
C LEU A 203 2.66 7.91 -2.14
N GLY A 204 2.87 9.19 -1.88
CA GLY A 204 1.85 10.22 -1.82
C GLY A 204 2.49 11.58 -1.56
N TYR A 205 1.72 12.64 -1.73
CA TYR A 205 2.11 13.99 -1.37
C TYR A 205 0.89 14.89 -1.11
N PHE A 206 1.02 15.79 -0.15
CA PHE A 206 0.22 17.01 -0.09
C PHE A 206 0.86 18.12 -0.94
N TRP A 207 0.06 18.77 -1.79
CA TRP A 207 0.49 19.92 -2.59
C TRP A 207 -0.28 21.18 -2.24
N ALA A 208 0.43 22.15 -1.64
CA ALA A 208 -0.12 23.43 -1.25
C ALA A 208 -0.52 24.34 -2.44
N HIS A 209 0.05 24.11 -3.64
CA HIS A 209 -0.28 24.90 -4.83
C HIS A 209 -1.75 24.71 -5.24
N ASP A 210 -2.16 23.45 -5.42
CA ASP A 210 -3.52 23.09 -5.84
C ASP A 210 -4.45 22.75 -4.68
N ASN A 211 -3.92 22.72 -3.44
CA ASN A 211 -4.67 22.30 -2.26
C ASN A 211 -5.20 20.87 -2.43
N THR A 212 -4.31 19.97 -2.88
CA THR A 212 -4.62 18.57 -3.16
C THR A 212 -3.79 17.65 -2.28
N LEU A 213 -4.40 16.58 -1.79
CA LEU A 213 -3.71 15.42 -1.22
C LEU A 213 -3.78 14.28 -2.24
N ASN A 214 -2.65 13.68 -2.59
CA ASN A 214 -2.56 12.69 -3.67
C ASN A 214 -1.83 11.44 -3.15
N PHE A 215 -2.42 10.27 -3.33
CA PHE A 215 -1.80 8.97 -3.02
C PHE A 215 -2.55 7.86 -3.75
N TYR A 216 -2.07 6.63 -3.69
CA TYR A 216 -2.75 5.48 -4.31
C TYR A 216 -3.11 4.41 -3.28
N HIS A 217 -4.09 3.57 -3.62
CA HIS A 217 -4.40 2.37 -2.84
C HIS A 217 -3.46 1.23 -3.25
N ASP A 218 -2.75 0.66 -2.27
CA ASP A 218 -1.92 -0.54 -2.44
C ASP A 218 -2.75 -1.75 -2.00
N TYR A 219 -3.24 -2.54 -2.97
CA TYR A 219 -4.04 -3.73 -2.69
C TYR A 219 -3.24 -4.85 -1.99
N GLN A 220 -1.91 -4.85 -2.12
CA GLN A 220 -1.05 -5.84 -1.44
C GLN A 220 -0.74 -5.42 0.00
N ASP A 221 -0.70 -4.11 0.25
CA ASP A 221 -0.47 -3.54 1.57
C ASP A 221 -1.41 -2.35 1.85
N PRO A 222 -2.71 -2.60 2.10
CA PRO A 222 -3.67 -1.53 2.37
C PRO A 222 -3.30 -0.66 3.57
N ASP A 223 -2.54 -1.20 4.53
CA ASP A 223 -2.08 -0.45 5.70
C ASP A 223 -1.04 0.60 5.31
N LEU A 224 -0.23 0.36 4.28
CA LEU A 224 0.66 1.37 3.72
C LEU A 224 -0.13 2.56 3.16
N ALA A 225 -1.18 2.32 2.38
CA ALA A 225 -2.00 3.40 1.81
C ALA A 225 -2.69 4.22 2.91
N LYS A 226 -3.16 3.58 3.99
CA LYS A 226 -3.67 4.27 5.18
C LYS A 226 -2.59 5.14 5.84
N TRP A 227 -1.39 4.57 6.05
CA TRP A 227 -0.27 5.30 6.64
C TRP A 227 0.10 6.53 5.81
N VAL A 228 0.25 6.39 4.48
CA VAL A 228 0.54 7.50 3.56
C VAL A 228 -0.57 8.54 3.63
N GLY A 229 -1.83 8.13 3.49
CA GLY A 229 -2.97 9.04 3.51
C GLY A 229 -3.01 9.89 4.78
N LEU A 230 -2.75 9.29 5.94
CA LEU A 230 -2.70 10.01 7.22
C LEU A 230 -1.42 10.85 7.41
N HIS A 231 -0.27 10.37 6.92
CA HIS A 231 1.00 11.12 6.91
C HIS A 231 0.84 12.42 6.11
N GLU A 232 0.41 12.31 4.85
CA GLU A 232 0.18 13.47 3.98
C GLU A 232 -0.96 14.37 4.47
N CYS A 233 -1.99 13.78 5.08
CA CYS A 233 -3.06 14.57 5.70
C CYS A 233 -2.53 15.39 6.88
N THR A 234 -1.49 14.91 7.58
CA THR A 234 -0.85 15.72 8.63
C THR A 234 -0.24 17.00 8.04
N HIS A 235 0.48 16.92 6.93
CA HIS A 235 1.05 18.09 6.25
C HIS A 235 -0.03 19.05 5.76
N LEU A 236 -1.13 18.52 5.21
CA LEU A 236 -2.29 19.32 4.84
C LEU A 236 -2.87 20.06 6.05
N LEU A 237 -3.10 19.36 7.16
CA LEU A 237 -3.77 19.93 8.32
C LEU A 237 -2.89 20.95 9.04
N THR A 238 -1.58 20.77 9.06
CA THR A 238 -0.65 21.78 9.58
C THR A 238 -0.59 23.01 8.67
N PHE A 239 -0.62 22.83 7.34
CA PHE A 239 -0.72 23.93 6.39
C PHE A 239 -2.02 24.76 6.57
N LEU A 240 -3.13 24.14 6.98
CA LEU A 240 -4.38 24.86 7.27
C LEU A 240 -4.28 25.78 8.50
N ILE A 241 -3.26 25.62 9.37
CA ILE A 241 -3.07 26.47 10.56
C ILE A 241 -2.47 27.83 10.15
N ASP A 242 -1.34 27.81 9.45
CA ASP A 242 -0.71 29.01 8.87
C ASP A 242 -0.02 28.62 7.56
N GLN A 243 -0.55 29.11 6.43
CA GLN A 243 -0.08 28.77 5.09
C GLN A 243 1.32 29.30 4.78
N GLN A 244 1.80 30.28 5.55
CA GLN A 244 3.13 30.84 5.35
C GLN A 244 4.17 30.18 6.26
N TYR A 245 3.76 29.41 7.28
CA TYR A 245 4.73 28.83 8.19
C TYR A 245 5.51 27.71 7.51
N GLU A 246 6.85 27.84 7.49
CA GLU A 246 7.76 26.83 6.98
C GLU A 246 8.30 25.99 8.14
N PRO A 247 7.83 24.74 8.30
CA PRO A 247 8.24 23.91 9.42
C PRO A 247 9.66 23.36 9.21
N GLN A 248 10.39 23.16 10.31
CA GLN A 248 11.68 22.47 10.27
C GLN A 248 11.49 21.00 9.88
N ILE A 249 12.34 20.50 8.99
CA ILE A 249 12.15 19.20 8.32
C ILE A 249 12.02 18.05 9.32
N TRP A 250 12.88 17.99 10.34
CA TRP A 250 12.85 16.91 11.33
C TRP A 250 11.50 16.84 12.06
N LEU A 251 10.93 18.00 12.42
CA LEU A 251 9.70 18.08 13.19
C LEU A 251 8.48 17.82 12.30
N ASN A 252 8.50 18.39 11.08
CA ASN A 252 7.42 18.20 10.11
C ASN A 252 7.22 16.72 9.79
N GLU A 253 8.29 16.04 9.39
CA GLU A 253 8.25 14.63 8.99
C GLU A 253 8.00 13.71 10.17
N ALA A 254 8.66 13.92 11.32
CA ALA A 254 8.48 13.04 12.47
C ALA A 254 7.07 13.11 13.06
N VAL A 255 6.43 14.29 13.04
CA VAL A 255 5.05 14.42 13.50
C VAL A 255 4.08 13.81 12.49
N ALA A 256 4.27 14.07 11.20
CA ALA A 256 3.48 13.43 10.15
C ALA A 256 3.55 11.91 10.25
N ASP A 257 4.74 11.36 10.47
CA ASP A 257 4.92 9.92 10.60
C ASP A 257 4.36 9.35 11.91
N TYR A 258 4.51 10.08 13.02
CA TYR A 258 3.95 9.65 14.30
C TYR A 258 2.42 9.53 14.21
N PHE A 259 1.74 10.47 13.55
CA PHE A 259 0.30 10.41 13.37
C PHE A 259 -0.12 9.52 12.19
N GLY A 260 0.70 9.41 11.15
CA GLY A 260 0.49 8.49 10.03
C GLY A 260 0.59 7.04 10.46
N SER A 261 1.47 6.76 11.43
CA SER A 261 1.61 5.48 12.14
C SER A 261 0.44 5.24 13.09
N ALA A 262 -0.81 5.34 12.62
CA ALA A 262 -1.99 5.09 13.43
C ALA A 262 -2.59 3.71 13.19
N ILE A 263 -3.15 3.13 14.23
CA ILE A 263 -4.05 1.98 14.07
C ILE A 263 -5.41 2.53 13.62
N VAL A 264 -5.79 2.20 12.39
CA VAL A 264 -7.09 2.51 11.82
C VAL A 264 -7.99 1.29 11.98
N GLY A 265 -8.98 1.39 12.86
CA GLY A 265 -9.95 0.34 13.13
C GLY A 265 -11.38 0.81 12.90
N GLN A 266 -12.34 -0.08 13.19
CA GLN A 266 -13.76 0.24 13.23
C GLN A 266 -14.34 -0.19 14.58
N ASP A 267 -15.24 0.62 15.14
CA ASP A 267 -16.00 0.21 16.30
C ASP A 267 -17.09 -0.82 15.93
N LYS A 268 -17.83 -1.33 16.93
CA LYS A 268 -18.89 -2.33 16.72
C LYS A 268 -20.04 -1.86 15.80
N ARG A 269 -20.08 -0.58 15.44
CA ARG A 269 -21.10 0.04 14.57
C ARG A 269 -20.52 0.40 13.19
N GLY A 270 -19.28 -0.01 12.90
CA GLY A 270 -18.60 0.27 11.64
C GLY A 270 -17.95 1.65 11.57
N LYS A 271 -17.98 2.46 12.64
CA LYS A 271 -17.39 3.81 12.62
C LYS A 271 -15.88 3.74 12.74
N ILE A 272 -15.16 4.47 11.87
CA ILE A 272 -13.69 4.54 11.91
C ILE A 272 -13.18 5.10 13.25
N THR A 273 -12.20 4.42 13.82
CA THR A 273 -11.43 4.82 15.00
C THR A 273 -9.95 4.90 14.67
N ILE A 274 -9.27 5.93 15.18
CA ILE A 274 -7.85 6.17 14.92
C ILE A 274 -7.11 6.28 16.25
N GLU A 275 -6.13 5.39 16.45
CA GLU A 275 -5.18 5.44 17.56
C GLU A 275 -3.78 5.81 17.03
N PRO A 276 -3.32 7.05 17.23
CA PRO A 276 -2.06 7.52 16.65
C PRO A 276 -0.83 7.02 17.43
N GLY A 277 0.32 7.01 16.76
CA GLY A 277 1.61 6.79 17.42
C GLY A 277 1.92 5.32 17.69
N GLN A 278 1.53 4.41 16.80
CA GLN A 278 1.98 3.02 16.81
C GLN A 278 3.50 2.95 16.70
N LEU A 279 4.09 2.05 17.49
CA LEU A 279 5.53 1.81 17.49
C LEU A 279 6.03 1.32 16.12
N GLN A 280 6.99 2.04 15.56
CA GLN A 280 7.67 1.70 14.30
C GLN A 280 8.99 0.98 14.60
N THR A 281 8.94 -0.35 14.64
CA THR A 281 10.05 -1.20 15.12
C THR A 281 11.29 -1.16 14.22
N ASP A 282 11.12 -0.94 12.92
CA ASP A 282 12.21 -0.74 11.95
C ASP A 282 13.00 0.55 12.26
N ARG A 283 12.31 1.66 12.56
CA ARG A 283 12.94 2.92 12.96
C ARG A 283 13.66 2.78 14.29
N VAL A 284 13.06 2.09 15.26
CA VAL A 284 13.70 1.77 16.54
C VAL A 284 14.98 0.96 16.32
N LEU A 285 14.93 -0.09 15.49
CA LEU A 285 16.11 -0.90 15.16
C LEU A 285 17.23 -0.05 14.57
N THR A 286 16.92 0.85 13.63
CA THR A 286 17.90 1.78 13.04
C THR A 286 18.57 2.64 14.11
N VAL A 287 17.80 3.27 15.00
CA VAL A 287 18.35 4.14 16.05
C VAL A 287 19.12 3.32 17.10
N GLN A 288 18.65 2.13 17.48
CA GLN A 288 19.37 1.25 18.40
C GLN A 288 20.73 0.82 17.85
N GLN A 289 20.79 0.42 16.58
CA GLN A 289 22.04 0.08 15.91
C GLN A 289 22.95 1.30 15.80
N ALA A 290 22.40 2.47 15.48
CA ALA A 290 23.17 3.70 15.38
C ALA A 290 23.83 4.07 16.72
N ILE A 291 23.08 4.00 17.83
CA ILE A 291 23.62 4.29 19.15
C ILE A 291 24.66 3.23 19.56
N LYS A 292 24.43 1.96 19.23
CA LYS A 292 25.42 0.89 19.50
C LYS A 292 26.73 1.13 18.75
N ASN A 293 26.65 1.62 17.52
CA ASN A 293 27.80 1.88 16.66
C ASN A 293 28.44 3.27 16.89
N ASN A 294 27.88 4.08 17.80
CA ASN A 294 28.29 5.47 18.07
C ASN A 294 28.23 6.40 16.84
N ASN A 295 27.31 6.14 15.90
CA ASN A 295 27.06 6.98 14.73
C ASN A 295 25.63 7.53 14.69
N ASP A 296 24.94 7.56 15.84
CA ASP A 296 23.61 8.16 15.99
C ASP A 296 23.62 9.68 15.84
N THR A 297 22.58 10.22 15.21
CA THR A 297 22.33 11.66 15.08
C THR A 297 22.02 12.25 16.46
N LYS A 298 22.80 13.25 16.87
CA LYS A 298 22.63 13.93 18.17
C LYS A 298 21.52 14.97 18.09
N LEU A 299 20.89 15.34 19.21
CA LEU A 299 19.85 16.38 19.22
C LEU A 299 20.38 17.72 18.71
N LYS A 300 21.62 18.08 19.05
CA LYS A 300 22.29 19.30 18.56
C LYS A 300 22.43 19.34 17.03
N GLU A 301 22.47 18.19 16.37
CA GLU A 301 22.50 18.06 14.90
C GLU A 301 21.08 18.04 14.37
N LEU A 302 20.21 17.21 14.94
CA LEU A 302 18.82 17.02 14.52
C LEU A 302 18.02 18.33 14.51
N PHE A 303 18.20 19.21 15.51
CA PHE A 303 17.47 20.47 15.53
C PHE A 303 17.83 21.41 14.38
N PHE A 304 19.04 21.29 13.84
CA PHE A 304 19.61 22.19 12.84
C PHE A 304 19.73 21.55 11.45
N ILE A 305 19.23 20.33 11.30
CA ILE A 305 19.30 19.60 10.04
C ILE A 305 18.44 20.27 8.97
N ASP A 306 19.00 20.43 7.78
CA ASP A 306 18.28 20.90 6.61
C ASP A 306 17.76 19.70 5.79
N ARG A 307 17.01 20.00 4.74
CA ARG A 307 16.38 18.96 3.93
C ARG A 307 17.39 18.13 3.12
N ASP A 308 18.50 18.71 2.71
CA ASP A 308 19.51 18.03 1.89
C ASP A 308 20.28 16.99 2.70
N ALA A 309 20.46 17.24 4.00
CA ALA A 309 21.06 16.30 4.94
C ALA A 309 20.06 15.31 5.57
N PHE A 310 18.76 15.44 5.32
CA PHE A 310 17.72 14.63 5.98
C PHE A 310 17.34 13.40 5.16
N SER A 311 17.93 12.25 5.52
CA SER A 311 17.66 10.96 4.88
C SER A 311 16.72 10.08 5.72
N GLY A 312 16.47 8.85 5.25
CA GLY A 312 15.76 7.82 6.03
C GLY A 312 16.41 7.54 7.40
N PHE A 313 17.72 7.76 7.53
CA PHE A 313 18.45 7.58 8.79
C PHE A 313 18.07 8.65 9.82
N GLU A 314 18.14 9.94 9.46
CA GLU A 314 17.77 11.04 10.34
C GLU A 314 16.26 11.09 10.58
N TYR A 315 15.47 10.66 9.60
CA TYR A 315 14.04 10.43 9.76
C TYR A 315 13.74 9.45 10.89
N ALA A 316 14.44 8.32 10.97
CA ALA A 316 14.25 7.35 12.07
C ALA A 316 14.59 7.97 13.44
N HIS A 317 15.64 8.78 13.52
CA HIS A 317 16.00 9.52 14.74
C HIS A 317 14.92 10.54 15.11
N ALA A 318 14.47 11.35 14.15
CA ALA A 318 13.42 12.35 14.33
C ALA A 318 12.12 11.72 14.83
N TRP A 319 11.65 10.66 14.18
CA TRP A 319 10.48 9.91 14.61
C TRP A 319 10.65 9.36 16.03
N SER A 320 11.79 8.72 16.34
CA SER A 320 12.00 8.13 17.66
C SER A 320 12.04 9.19 18.78
N PHE A 321 12.50 10.41 18.46
CA PHE A 321 12.49 11.53 19.39
C PHE A 321 11.07 12.04 19.64
N VAL A 322 10.25 12.22 18.59
CA VAL A 322 8.83 12.55 18.75
C VAL A 322 8.08 11.45 19.49
N TYR A 323 8.36 10.18 19.20
CA TYR A 323 7.79 9.04 19.91
C TYR A 323 8.17 9.06 21.40
N PHE A 324 9.43 9.34 21.73
CA PHE A 324 9.90 9.56 23.11
C PHE A 324 9.15 10.71 23.81
N LEU A 325 9.02 11.86 23.16
CA LEU A 325 8.32 13.02 23.72
C LEU A 325 6.85 12.71 24.05
N ASN A 326 6.22 11.77 23.35
CA ASN A 326 4.84 11.36 23.61
C ASN A 326 4.71 10.19 24.59
N ASN A 327 5.71 9.31 24.71
CA ASN A 327 5.55 8.02 25.41
C ASN A 327 6.45 7.82 26.64
N PHE A 328 7.54 8.58 26.78
CA PHE A 328 8.48 8.41 27.89
C PHE A 328 7.81 8.61 29.26
N GLU A 329 8.11 7.71 30.22
CA GLU A 329 7.57 7.73 31.59
C GLU A 329 6.04 7.98 31.63
N ARG A 330 5.28 7.20 30.84
CA ARG A 330 3.81 7.35 30.67
C ARG A 330 3.40 8.74 30.14
N GLY A 331 4.16 9.26 29.18
CA GLY A 331 3.88 10.52 28.50
C GLY A 331 4.24 11.77 29.32
N LYS A 332 5.31 11.70 30.13
CA LYS A 332 5.85 12.82 30.91
C LYS A 332 5.98 14.12 30.12
N TYR A 333 6.46 14.03 28.87
CA TYR A 333 6.65 15.18 27.99
C TYR A 333 5.47 15.47 27.07
N ALA A 334 4.49 14.57 26.93
CA ALA A 334 3.46 14.62 25.89
C ALA A 334 2.63 15.91 25.94
N LYS A 335 2.20 16.33 27.14
CA LYS A 335 1.45 17.58 27.32
C LYS A 335 2.29 18.82 27.01
N GLY A 336 3.58 18.79 27.34
CA GLY A 336 4.52 19.87 27.03
C GLY A 336 4.76 19.96 25.53
N PHE A 337 4.98 18.82 24.88
CA PHE A 337 5.16 18.70 23.44
C PHE A 337 3.94 19.19 22.66
N GLY A 338 2.72 18.79 23.06
CA GLY A 338 1.49 19.30 22.43
C GLY A 338 1.34 20.82 22.54
N LYS A 339 1.73 21.42 23.68
CA LYS A 339 1.76 22.88 23.83
C LYS A 339 2.85 23.55 22.99
N PHE A 340 4.01 22.92 22.86
CA PHE A 340 5.08 23.36 21.97
C PHE A 340 4.60 23.37 20.52
N PHE A 341 4.10 22.24 20.04
CA PHE A 341 3.65 22.07 18.68
C PHE A 341 2.57 23.10 18.33
N LYS A 342 1.54 23.22 19.18
CA LYS A 342 0.49 24.21 19.00
C LYS A 342 1.03 25.65 18.97
N ALA A 343 1.92 26.02 19.91
CA ALA A 343 2.46 27.37 19.96
C ALA A 343 3.30 27.70 18.71
N LEU A 344 4.11 26.74 18.25
CA LEU A 344 4.97 26.91 17.09
C LEU A 344 4.17 27.08 15.80
N TYR A 345 3.25 26.15 15.52
CA TYR A 345 2.48 26.16 14.26
C TYR A 345 1.42 27.27 14.20
N THR A 346 1.05 27.85 15.34
CA THR A 346 0.17 29.04 15.38
C THR A 346 0.95 30.35 15.47
N LEU A 347 2.29 30.29 15.46
CA LEU A 347 3.20 31.42 15.71
C LEU A 347 2.71 32.27 16.90
N GLU A 348 2.52 31.59 18.04
CA GLU A 348 2.08 32.21 19.29
C GLU A 348 2.86 33.50 19.57
N LYS A 349 2.15 34.55 20.02
CA LYS A 349 2.74 35.88 20.26
C LYS A 349 4.05 35.78 21.04
N GLY A 350 5.12 36.35 20.47
CA GLY A 350 6.46 36.35 21.05
C GLY A 350 7.38 35.23 20.53
N ILE A 351 6.96 34.49 19.51
CA ILE A 351 7.84 33.67 18.67
C ILE A 351 8.31 34.53 17.50
N ASP A 352 9.62 34.76 17.42
CA ASP A 352 10.23 35.50 16.33
C ASP A 352 10.38 34.60 15.08
N PHE A 353 10.25 35.20 13.90
CA PHE A 353 10.41 34.52 12.62
C PHE A 353 10.98 35.48 11.58
N GLU A 354 11.67 34.92 10.60
CA GLU A 354 12.16 35.63 9.42
C GLU A 354 11.16 35.45 8.27
N ILE A 355 11.01 36.50 7.46
CA ILE A 355 10.32 36.40 6.17
C ILE A 355 11.33 35.90 5.14
N VAL A 356 11.04 34.75 4.55
CA VAL A 356 11.85 34.12 3.51
C VAL A 356 11.06 34.06 2.20
N ALA A 357 11.77 33.82 1.09
CA ALA A 357 11.09 33.43 -0.15
C ALA A 357 10.41 32.08 0.08
N GLY A 358 9.08 32.03 -0.10
CA GLY A 358 8.27 30.86 0.18
C GLY A 358 7.54 30.36 -1.05
N GLY A 359 7.29 29.05 -1.10
CA GLY A 359 6.42 28.45 -2.10
C GLY A 359 4.95 28.83 -1.88
N GLY A 360 4.20 29.07 -2.97
CA GLY A 360 2.77 29.35 -2.92
C GLY A 360 2.37 30.78 -3.33
N VAL A 361 1.08 31.09 -3.24
CA VAL A 361 0.46 32.27 -3.86
C VAL A 361 1.01 33.61 -3.33
N THR A 362 1.51 33.64 -2.08
CA THR A 362 2.05 34.86 -1.46
C THR A 362 3.52 35.12 -1.80
N GLY A 363 4.23 34.13 -2.36
CA GLY A 363 5.68 34.19 -2.63
C GLY A 363 6.57 34.36 -1.39
N THR A 364 6.00 34.25 -0.19
CA THR A 364 6.66 34.55 1.10
C THR A 364 6.31 33.52 2.16
N GLY A 365 7.33 33.06 2.87
CA GLY A 365 7.25 32.14 4.01
C GLY A 365 7.71 32.79 5.32
N LYS A 366 7.32 32.19 6.45
CA LYS A 366 7.71 32.55 7.81
C LYS A 366 8.53 31.40 8.38
N LYS A 367 9.80 31.66 8.65
CA LYS A 367 10.73 30.66 9.15
C LYS A 367 11.18 31.02 10.56
N VAL A 368 10.93 30.14 11.52
CA VAL A 368 11.44 30.28 12.89
C VAL A 368 12.83 29.64 12.94
N SER A 369 13.78 30.29 13.62
CA SER A 369 15.15 29.78 13.71
C SER A 369 15.18 28.41 14.41
N PRO A 370 16.07 27.48 13.99
CA PRO A 370 16.28 26.21 14.68
C PRO A 370 16.53 26.35 16.19
N ALA A 371 17.27 27.38 16.59
CA ALA A 371 17.58 27.67 17.99
C ALA A 371 16.32 28.04 18.78
N ASP A 372 15.47 28.91 18.23
CA ASP A 372 14.22 29.31 18.88
C ASP A 372 13.23 28.14 18.98
N ILE A 373 13.20 27.26 17.97
CA ILE A 373 12.39 26.04 18.00
C ILE A 373 12.85 25.10 19.12
N ARG A 374 14.17 24.85 19.22
CA ARG A 374 14.76 24.07 20.31
C ARG A 374 14.42 24.68 21.67
N ASP A 375 14.64 25.98 21.83
CA ASP A 375 14.45 26.67 23.12
C ASP A 375 12.97 26.71 23.52
N LEU A 376 12.07 26.89 22.55
CA LEU A 376 10.63 26.80 22.76
C LEU A 376 10.22 25.39 23.20
N LEU A 377 10.75 24.34 22.55
CA LEU A 377 10.49 22.96 22.95
C LEU A 377 10.92 22.73 24.39
N LEU A 378 12.19 23.00 24.71
CA LEU A 378 12.78 22.85 26.04
C LEU A 378 11.95 23.59 27.12
N LYS A 379 11.57 24.84 26.83
CA LYS A 379 10.70 25.64 27.71
C LYS A 379 9.34 24.98 27.96
N LYS A 380 8.68 24.46 26.91
CA LYS A 380 7.32 23.90 27.02
C LYS A 380 7.32 22.51 27.67
N ILE A 381 8.38 21.71 27.49
CA ILE A 381 8.58 20.43 28.19
C ILE A 381 9.26 20.57 29.56
N LYS A 382 9.68 21.80 29.93
CA LYS A 382 10.32 22.16 31.20
C LYS A 382 11.67 21.47 31.44
N VAL A 383 12.45 21.32 30.38
CA VAL A 383 13.81 20.79 30.44
C VAL A 383 14.78 21.94 30.17
N LYS A 384 15.86 22.04 30.96
CA LYS A 384 16.88 23.10 30.82
C LYS A 384 18.15 22.62 30.12
N ASP A 385 18.39 21.32 30.19
CA ASP A 385 19.63 20.69 29.78
C ASP A 385 19.35 19.76 28.59
N LEU A 386 19.93 20.09 27.45
CA LEU A 386 19.77 19.36 26.21
C LEU A 386 20.45 17.98 26.27
N ASP A 387 21.61 17.88 26.93
CA ASP A 387 22.36 16.64 27.03
C ASP A 387 21.63 15.64 27.92
N ARG A 388 20.98 16.14 28.98
CA ARG A 388 20.07 15.32 29.78
C ARG A 388 18.89 14.79 28.95
N LEU A 389 18.25 15.65 28.14
CA LEU A 389 17.13 15.22 27.29
C LEU A 389 17.57 14.15 26.29
N GLU A 390 18.74 14.35 25.68
CA GLU A 390 19.33 13.40 24.75
C GLU A 390 19.63 12.07 25.44
N SER A 391 20.18 12.09 26.65
CA SER A 391 20.44 10.88 27.42
C SER A 391 19.16 10.12 27.78
N GLU A 392 18.10 10.83 28.21
CA GLU A 392 16.80 10.22 28.49
C GLU A 392 16.19 9.59 27.23
N TRP A 393 16.23 10.29 26.09
CA TRP A 393 15.76 9.78 24.80
C TRP A 393 16.50 8.52 24.37
N LYS A 394 17.83 8.54 24.40
CA LYS A 394 18.65 7.39 23.99
C LYS A 394 18.45 6.18 24.89
N THR A 395 18.38 6.38 26.20
CA THR A 395 18.08 5.29 27.15
C THR A 395 16.71 4.70 26.85
N PHE A 396 15.69 5.55 26.68
CA PHE A 396 14.35 5.10 26.31
C PHE A 396 14.34 4.26 25.03
N VAL A 397 14.98 4.73 23.95
CA VAL A 397 15.02 3.99 22.68
C VAL A 397 15.78 2.65 22.81
N LYS A 398 16.88 2.62 23.57
CA LYS A 398 17.62 1.37 23.85
C LYS A 398 16.79 0.33 24.60
N GLU A 399 15.88 0.77 25.46
CA GLU A 399 15.05 -0.11 26.28
C GLU A 399 13.79 -0.62 25.57
N ILE A 400 13.44 -0.07 24.40
CA ILE A 400 12.33 -0.58 23.60
C ILE A 400 12.67 -2.00 23.12
N ALA A 401 11.93 -2.98 23.63
CA ALA A 401 12.00 -4.35 23.14
C ALA A 401 11.45 -4.41 21.71
N ILE A 402 12.24 -4.99 20.79
CA ILE A 402 11.85 -5.23 19.41
C ILE A 402 12.06 -6.69 19.04
N GLU A 403 11.11 -7.24 18.30
CA GLU A 403 11.28 -8.54 17.63
C GLU A 403 12.17 -8.32 16.40
N ALA A 404 13.48 -8.58 16.58
CA ALA A 404 14.50 -8.25 15.59
C ALA A 404 14.20 -8.77 14.17
N PRO A 405 13.70 -10.02 13.96
CA PRO A 405 13.37 -10.50 12.61
C PRO A 405 12.25 -9.67 11.96
N THR A 406 11.20 -9.32 12.71
CA THR A 406 10.09 -8.49 12.21
C THR A 406 10.56 -7.07 11.90
N ALA A 407 11.38 -6.48 12.77
CA ALA A 407 11.92 -5.14 12.56
C ALA A 407 12.85 -5.07 11.33
N ARG A 408 13.70 -6.07 11.15
CA ARG A 408 14.56 -6.21 9.98
C ARG A 408 13.74 -6.40 8.70
N PHE A 409 12.73 -7.28 8.70
CA PHE A 409 11.84 -7.43 7.56
C PHE A 409 11.22 -6.09 7.16
N LYS A 410 10.61 -5.36 8.11
CA LYS A 410 9.98 -4.05 7.82
C LYS A 410 10.99 -3.05 7.23
N ARG A 411 12.21 -2.99 7.78
CA ARG A 411 13.26 -2.10 7.29
C ARG A 411 13.73 -2.49 5.89
N GLY A 412 14.00 -3.77 5.66
CA GLY A 412 14.41 -4.28 4.36
C GLY A 412 13.31 -4.14 3.30
N TYR A 413 12.05 -4.39 3.65
CA TYR A 413 10.88 -4.20 2.78
C TYR A 413 10.74 -2.73 2.35
N ARG A 414 10.93 -1.79 3.28
CA ARG A 414 10.96 -0.36 2.97
C ARG A 414 12.13 0.00 2.04
N ALA A 415 13.33 -0.52 2.31
CA ALA A 415 14.51 -0.26 1.49
C ALA A 415 14.32 -0.76 0.04
N VAL A 416 13.64 -1.91 -0.17
CA VAL A 416 13.26 -2.37 -1.52
C VAL A 416 12.38 -1.34 -2.24
N ARG A 417 11.40 -0.74 -1.56
CA ARG A 417 10.54 0.32 -2.15
C ARG A 417 11.30 1.62 -2.42
N GLN A 418 12.37 1.88 -1.68
CA GLN A 418 13.28 3.02 -1.87
C GLN A 418 14.39 2.76 -2.88
N TRP A 419 14.42 1.57 -3.51
CA TRP A 419 15.45 1.14 -4.44
C TRP A 419 16.85 0.98 -3.81
N ASP A 420 16.92 0.86 -2.50
CA ASP A 420 18.14 0.63 -1.72
C ASP A 420 18.37 -0.88 -1.51
N PHE A 421 18.52 -1.61 -2.62
CA PHE A 421 18.56 -3.07 -2.64
C PHE A 421 19.70 -3.68 -1.82
N SER A 422 20.86 -3.04 -1.78
CA SER A 422 22.00 -3.55 -1.00
C SER A 422 21.71 -3.58 0.50
N GLU A 423 21.09 -2.53 1.04
CA GLU A 423 20.67 -2.47 2.45
C GLU A 423 19.52 -3.45 2.71
N ALA A 424 18.58 -3.53 1.76
CA ALA A 424 17.46 -4.47 1.86
C ALA A 424 17.91 -5.93 1.98
N LEU A 425 18.91 -6.35 1.19
CA LEU A 425 19.39 -7.74 1.18
C LEU A 425 19.93 -8.19 2.54
N GLU A 426 20.67 -7.33 3.25
CA GLU A 426 21.22 -7.68 4.56
C GLU A 426 20.09 -7.96 5.56
N ASP A 427 19.12 -7.06 5.66
CA ASP A 427 18.04 -7.18 6.62
C ASP A 427 17.04 -8.27 6.28
N LEU A 428 16.67 -8.42 5.01
CA LEU A 428 15.77 -9.47 4.56
C LEU A 428 16.39 -10.85 4.77
N THR A 429 17.68 -11.01 4.48
CA THR A 429 18.42 -12.25 4.74
C THR A 429 18.46 -12.56 6.23
N ALA A 430 18.86 -11.59 7.06
CA ALA A 430 18.91 -11.80 8.50
C ALA A 430 17.53 -12.07 9.13
N ALA A 431 16.44 -11.50 8.59
CA ALA A 431 15.08 -11.81 9.03
C ALA A 431 14.69 -13.25 8.67
N ILE A 432 14.92 -13.66 7.42
CA ILE A 432 14.61 -15.01 6.92
C ILE A 432 15.43 -16.08 7.66
N ASP A 433 16.74 -15.86 7.83
CA ASP A 433 17.64 -16.78 8.54
C ASP A 433 17.27 -16.94 10.02
N ALA A 434 16.68 -15.91 10.62
CA ALA A 434 16.13 -15.94 11.97
C ALA A 434 14.71 -16.55 12.06
N GLY A 435 14.20 -17.12 10.96
CA GLY A 435 12.92 -17.84 10.92
C GLY A 435 11.69 -16.96 10.68
N PHE A 436 11.85 -15.71 10.23
CA PHE A 436 10.71 -14.89 9.83
C PHE A 436 10.01 -15.51 8.62
N SER A 437 8.71 -15.83 8.76
CA SER A 437 7.99 -16.71 7.84
C SER A 437 7.00 -16.01 6.92
N ASP A 438 6.92 -14.67 6.96
CA ASP A 438 6.04 -13.92 6.06
C ASP A 438 6.50 -14.11 4.60
N PRO A 439 5.63 -14.58 3.69
CA PRO A 439 5.95 -14.76 2.27
C PRO A 439 6.53 -13.50 1.61
N ARG A 440 6.12 -12.31 2.06
CA ARG A 440 6.59 -11.03 1.53
C ARG A 440 8.07 -10.79 1.76
N ALA A 441 8.67 -11.41 2.78
CA ALA A 441 10.11 -11.32 3.00
C ALA A 441 10.89 -11.98 1.87
N TRP A 442 10.43 -13.15 1.42
CA TRP A 442 11.01 -13.88 0.29
C TRP A 442 10.80 -13.11 -1.01
N ALA A 443 9.59 -12.63 -1.30
CA ALA A 443 9.32 -11.83 -2.49
C ALA A 443 10.15 -10.53 -2.54
N ALA A 444 10.26 -9.82 -1.41
CA ALA A 444 11.07 -8.61 -1.34
C ALA A 444 12.57 -8.90 -1.55
N ARG A 445 13.08 -10.00 -0.98
CA ARG A 445 14.47 -10.41 -1.20
C ARG A 445 14.69 -10.83 -2.63
N ALA A 446 13.75 -11.56 -3.23
CA ALA A 446 13.77 -11.93 -4.65
C ALA A 446 13.87 -10.69 -5.54
N ARG A 447 13.07 -9.65 -5.26
CA ARG A 447 13.14 -8.38 -5.99
C ARG A 447 14.52 -7.74 -5.85
N ALA A 448 15.05 -7.60 -4.63
CA ALA A 448 16.37 -7.04 -4.40
C ALA A 448 17.50 -7.85 -5.08
N LEU A 449 17.42 -9.19 -5.04
CA LEU A 449 18.34 -10.09 -5.74
C LEU A 449 18.27 -9.89 -7.25
N ALA A 450 17.07 -9.81 -7.82
CA ALA A 450 16.90 -9.61 -9.25
C ALA A 450 17.53 -8.27 -9.68
N PHE A 451 17.23 -7.15 -9.01
CA PHE A 451 17.80 -5.84 -9.33
C PHE A 451 19.32 -5.74 -9.11
N THR A 452 19.89 -6.56 -8.24
CA THR A 452 21.35 -6.67 -8.05
C THR A 452 22.01 -7.71 -8.97
N GLY A 453 21.28 -8.23 -9.96
CA GLY A 453 21.80 -9.16 -10.97
C GLY A 453 21.84 -10.63 -10.54
N GLN A 454 21.38 -10.96 -9.34
CA GLN A 454 21.36 -12.31 -8.76
C GLN A 454 20.09 -13.09 -9.16
N ARG A 455 19.82 -13.12 -10.47
CA ARG A 455 18.56 -13.62 -11.04
C ARG A 455 18.23 -15.07 -10.67
N SER A 456 19.23 -15.96 -10.54
CA SER A 456 18.98 -17.35 -10.14
C SER A 456 18.42 -17.43 -8.72
N ALA A 457 19.05 -16.75 -7.77
CA ALA A 457 18.59 -16.72 -6.38
C ALA A 457 17.22 -16.03 -6.25
N ALA A 458 16.95 -15.00 -7.08
CA ALA A 458 15.63 -14.39 -7.15
C ALA A 458 14.53 -15.38 -7.57
N LYS A 459 14.80 -16.27 -8.53
CA LYS A 459 13.84 -17.30 -8.94
C LYS A 459 13.51 -18.25 -7.79
N ASP A 460 14.52 -18.65 -7.03
CA ASP A 460 14.34 -19.54 -5.88
C ASP A 460 13.50 -18.88 -4.77
N ASP A 461 13.75 -17.60 -4.49
CA ASP A 461 13.00 -16.85 -3.49
C ASP A 461 11.54 -16.59 -3.91
N TYR A 462 11.28 -16.28 -5.18
CA TYR A 462 9.89 -16.16 -5.67
C TYR A 462 9.16 -17.51 -5.62
N ALA A 463 9.82 -18.60 -6.00
CA ALA A 463 9.24 -19.93 -5.87
C ALA A 463 8.90 -20.25 -4.42
N LYS A 464 9.74 -19.82 -3.46
CA LYS A 464 9.46 -19.96 -2.03
C LYS A 464 8.30 -19.08 -1.57
N ALA A 465 8.23 -17.82 -2.01
CA ALA A 465 7.13 -16.92 -1.70
C ALA A 465 5.77 -17.48 -2.19
N ILE A 466 5.73 -17.97 -3.44
CA ILE A 466 4.54 -18.61 -4.04
C ILE A 466 4.18 -19.91 -3.30
N ALA A 467 5.16 -20.70 -2.86
CA ALA A 467 4.87 -21.90 -2.09
C ALA A 467 4.25 -21.60 -0.72
N LEU A 468 4.59 -20.45 -0.11
CA LEU A 468 4.05 -20.02 1.19
C LEU A 468 2.68 -19.34 1.06
N ASP A 469 2.47 -18.56 -0.01
CA ASP A 469 1.20 -17.91 -0.33
C ASP A 469 0.87 -18.13 -1.83
N PRO A 470 0.29 -19.29 -2.17
CA PRO A 470 0.02 -19.67 -3.57
C PRO A 470 -1.10 -18.85 -4.21
N LEU A 471 -1.86 -18.12 -3.38
CA LEU A 471 -2.98 -17.27 -3.80
C LEU A 471 -2.58 -15.81 -3.99
N ASN A 472 -1.28 -15.48 -3.90
CA ASN A 472 -0.78 -14.14 -4.20
C ASN A 472 -0.44 -13.98 -5.70
N ALA A 473 -1.30 -13.27 -6.44
CA ALA A 473 -1.12 -13.05 -7.87
C ALA A 473 0.14 -12.23 -8.20
N SER A 474 0.49 -11.27 -7.34
CA SER A 474 1.64 -10.38 -7.55
C SER A 474 2.97 -11.11 -7.51
N PHE A 475 3.12 -12.13 -6.65
CA PHE A 475 4.32 -12.97 -6.64
C PHE A 475 4.50 -13.71 -7.96
N ARG A 476 3.42 -14.20 -8.57
CA ARG A 476 3.46 -14.89 -9.87
C ARG A 476 3.78 -13.93 -11.01
N TYR A 477 3.20 -12.73 -10.98
CA TYR A 477 3.51 -11.66 -11.95
C TYR A 477 5.00 -11.28 -11.92
N GLU A 478 5.55 -10.97 -10.75
CA GLU A 478 6.96 -10.61 -10.63
C GLU A 478 7.88 -11.78 -10.95
N TYR A 479 7.52 -13.00 -10.53
CA TYR A 479 8.25 -14.21 -10.88
C TYR A 479 8.29 -14.44 -12.38
N SER A 480 7.18 -14.25 -13.09
CA SER A 480 7.09 -14.34 -14.54
C SER A 480 8.07 -13.38 -15.23
N GLN A 481 8.15 -12.12 -14.78
CA GLN A 481 9.12 -11.15 -15.32
C GLN A 481 10.57 -11.58 -15.09
N VAL A 482 10.87 -12.15 -13.92
CA VAL A 482 12.20 -12.71 -13.61
C VAL A 482 12.50 -13.94 -14.47
N LEU A 483 11.51 -14.80 -14.73
CA LEU A 483 11.67 -15.96 -15.62
C LEU A 483 11.90 -15.53 -17.06
N ALA A 484 11.16 -14.53 -17.56
CA ALA A 484 11.32 -13.94 -18.88
C ALA A 484 12.61 -13.10 -19.03
N GLY A 485 13.19 -12.63 -17.92
CA GLY A 485 14.38 -11.76 -17.95
C GLY A 485 14.04 -10.33 -18.35
N ARG A 486 12.80 -9.94 -18.14
CA ARG A 486 12.25 -8.62 -18.43
C ARG A 486 12.13 -7.75 -17.19
N LEU A 487 12.41 -8.28 -16.00
CA LEU A 487 12.63 -7.45 -14.82
C LEU A 487 13.90 -6.60 -15.07
N SER A 488 13.72 -5.32 -15.41
CA SER A 488 14.80 -4.44 -15.84
C SER A 488 15.86 -4.26 -14.74
N THR A 489 17.02 -4.91 -14.93
CA THR A 489 18.20 -4.73 -14.09
C THR A 489 19.09 -3.64 -14.68
N GLY A 490 18.84 -2.39 -14.28
CA GLY A 490 19.85 -1.32 -14.27
C GLY A 490 20.16 -0.64 -15.60
N GLY A 491 19.83 0.66 -15.65
CA GLY A 491 20.39 1.63 -16.57
C GLY A 491 20.33 3.05 -16.01
N GLY A 492 21.04 3.32 -14.90
CA GLY A 492 21.40 4.69 -14.49
C GLY A 492 20.84 5.18 -13.15
N ARG A 493 21.71 5.70 -12.28
CA ARG A 493 21.37 6.79 -11.34
C ARG A 493 21.85 8.12 -11.97
N PRO A 494 21.38 9.32 -11.56
CA PRO A 494 20.29 9.64 -10.65
C PRO A 494 19.21 10.55 -11.28
N GLY A 495 17.96 10.40 -10.84
CA GLY A 495 16.85 11.30 -11.18
C GLY A 495 15.79 10.63 -12.06
N GLY A 496 14.85 9.93 -11.42
CA GLY A 496 13.60 9.48 -12.03
C GLY A 496 13.76 8.39 -13.08
N MET A 497 13.61 7.13 -12.69
CA MET A 497 13.22 6.09 -13.64
C MET A 497 11.80 5.65 -13.34
N SER A 498 10.91 5.92 -14.29
CA SER A 498 9.68 5.18 -14.49
C SER A 498 10.02 3.70 -14.65
N VAL A 499 9.26 2.82 -14.00
CA VAL A 499 9.08 1.47 -14.52
C VAL A 499 8.32 1.63 -15.82
N SER A 500 9.03 1.79 -16.94
CA SER A 500 8.46 1.35 -18.19
C SER A 500 8.72 -0.15 -18.24
N VAL A 501 7.65 -0.94 -18.27
CA VAL A 501 7.70 -2.21 -19.01
C VAL A 501 8.11 -1.77 -20.40
N SER A 502 9.41 -1.83 -20.67
CA SER A 502 9.90 -1.29 -21.91
C SER A 502 9.30 -2.18 -22.99
N SER A 503 8.39 -1.62 -23.78
CA SER A 503 8.09 -2.07 -25.14
C SER A 503 9.33 -1.89 -26.04
N THR A 504 10.55 -1.99 -25.49
CA THR A 504 11.77 -2.03 -26.28
C THR A 504 11.56 -3.18 -27.25
N GLY A 505 11.59 -2.84 -28.54
CA GLY A 505 11.31 -3.71 -29.69
C GLY A 505 12.25 -4.91 -29.79
N GLY A 506 12.24 -5.74 -28.75
CA GLY A 506 12.89 -7.01 -28.62
C GLY A 506 11.81 -8.08 -28.61
N LYS A 507 12.12 -9.20 -29.28
CA LYS A 507 11.23 -10.35 -29.48
C LYS A 507 10.43 -10.68 -28.22
N ALA A 508 9.15 -10.93 -28.41
CA ALA A 508 8.24 -11.32 -27.35
C ALA A 508 8.80 -12.49 -26.51
N PRO A 509 8.56 -12.51 -25.18
CA PRO A 509 9.09 -13.54 -24.29
C PRO A 509 8.62 -14.94 -24.71
N GLN A 510 9.52 -15.93 -24.66
CA GLN A 510 9.25 -17.31 -25.10
C GLN A 510 9.25 -18.34 -23.96
N ASP A 511 9.52 -17.93 -22.72
CA ASP A 511 9.60 -18.84 -21.57
C ASP A 511 8.20 -19.35 -21.19
N SER A 512 7.96 -20.65 -21.36
CA SER A 512 6.64 -21.26 -21.13
C SER A 512 6.21 -21.20 -19.66
N GLU A 513 7.16 -21.31 -18.73
CA GLU A 513 6.83 -21.19 -17.30
C GLU A 513 6.54 -19.74 -16.95
N ALA A 514 7.27 -18.78 -17.53
CA ALA A 514 6.95 -17.35 -17.39
C ALA A 514 5.52 -17.06 -17.89
N LYS A 515 5.15 -17.57 -19.09
CA LYS A 515 3.79 -17.40 -19.63
C LYS A 515 2.72 -17.97 -18.70
N LYS A 516 2.95 -19.19 -18.18
CA LYS A 516 2.05 -19.83 -17.22
C LYS A 516 1.87 -19.00 -15.95
N GLN A 517 2.96 -18.50 -15.36
CA GLN A 517 2.88 -17.68 -14.15
C GLN A 517 2.18 -16.33 -14.40
N ALA A 518 2.40 -15.71 -15.57
CA ALA A 518 1.68 -14.51 -15.98
C ALA A 518 0.17 -14.78 -16.13
N GLY A 519 -0.20 -15.86 -16.83
CA GLY A 519 -1.61 -16.22 -17.02
C GLY A 519 -2.32 -16.53 -15.70
N LEU A 520 -1.68 -17.28 -14.79
CA LEU A 520 -2.22 -17.52 -13.45
C LEU A 520 -2.38 -16.22 -12.64
N ALA A 521 -1.44 -15.27 -12.76
CA ALA A 521 -1.58 -13.98 -12.09
C ALA A 521 -2.81 -13.22 -12.59
N THR A 522 -3.02 -13.18 -13.91
CA THR A 522 -4.18 -12.53 -14.54
C THR A 522 -5.49 -13.21 -14.16
N GLU A 523 -5.57 -14.55 -14.17
CA GLU A 523 -6.79 -15.28 -13.80
C GLU A 523 -7.14 -15.15 -12.31
N MET A 524 -6.15 -14.91 -11.44
CA MET A 524 -6.35 -14.67 -10.02
C MET A 524 -6.69 -13.22 -9.68
N ALA A 525 -6.37 -12.28 -10.57
CA ALA A 525 -6.61 -10.84 -10.42
C ALA A 525 -6.99 -10.22 -11.77
N PRO A 526 -8.18 -10.55 -12.32
CA PRO A 526 -8.58 -10.18 -13.68
C PRO A 526 -8.75 -8.66 -13.89
N ASP A 527 -8.97 -7.91 -12.81
CA ASP A 527 -9.11 -6.45 -12.83
C ASP A 527 -7.75 -5.73 -12.82
N ASN A 528 -6.62 -6.46 -12.78
CA ASN A 528 -5.29 -5.88 -12.82
C ASN A 528 -4.79 -5.76 -14.27
N ASP A 529 -4.92 -4.55 -14.82
CA ASP A 529 -4.53 -4.22 -16.21
C ASP A 529 -3.06 -4.58 -16.51
N GLN A 530 -2.14 -4.41 -15.56
CA GLN A 530 -0.71 -4.72 -15.77
C GLN A 530 -0.45 -6.22 -15.93
N PHE A 531 -1.16 -7.05 -15.17
CA PHE A 531 -1.01 -8.50 -15.27
C PHE A 531 -1.50 -8.97 -16.64
N ARG A 532 -2.63 -8.40 -17.08
CA ARG A 532 -3.20 -8.67 -18.40
C ARG A 532 -2.27 -8.21 -19.53
N GLU A 533 -1.82 -6.97 -19.52
CA GLU A 533 -0.91 -6.42 -20.54
C GLU A 533 0.39 -7.23 -20.62
N TRP A 534 0.98 -7.59 -19.48
CA TRP A 534 2.16 -8.45 -19.44
C TRP A 534 1.91 -9.85 -19.99
N PHE A 535 0.75 -10.46 -19.71
CA PHE A 535 0.39 -11.76 -20.27
C PHE A 535 0.19 -11.67 -21.79
N GLU A 536 -0.43 -10.59 -22.30
CA GLU A 536 -0.64 -10.34 -23.73
C GLU A 536 0.68 -10.17 -24.51
N GLU A 537 1.77 -9.70 -23.87
CA GLU A 537 3.10 -9.65 -24.50
C GLU A 537 3.59 -11.04 -24.95
N PHE A 538 3.18 -12.11 -24.28
CA PHE A 538 3.51 -13.49 -24.68
C PHE A 538 2.74 -13.97 -25.91
N ASP A 539 1.65 -13.30 -26.29
CA ASP A 539 0.82 -13.65 -27.46
C ASP A 539 1.22 -12.85 -28.70
N GLN A 540 1.77 -11.64 -28.54
CA GLN A 540 2.40 -10.89 -29.63
C GLN A 540 3.59 -11.65 -30.27
N ALA A 541 4.16 -12.62 -29.56
CA ALA A 541 5.12 -13.62 -30.08
C ALA A 541 4.60 -14.48 -31.23
N ALA A 542 3.31 -14.81 -31.21
CA ALA A 542 2.70 -15.78 -32.11
C ALA A 542 2.36 -15.16 -33.47
N GLU A 543 2.09 -13.85 -33.51
CA GLU A 543 1.75 -13.13 -34.75
C GLU A 543 2.99 -12.78 -35.60
N GLU A 544 4.15 -12.50 -34.97
CA GLU A 544 5.40 -12.24 -35.72
C GLU A 544 6.01 -13.50 -36.36
N THR A 545 5.65 -14.69 -35.90
CA THR A 545 6.14 -15.98 -36.45
C THR A 545 5.19 -16.59 -37.48
N SER A 546 4.01 -15.99 -37.69
CA SER A 546 2.97 -16.47 -38.60
C SER A 546 2.73 -15.57 -39.82
N SER A 547 3.48 -14.49 -39.98
CA SER A 547 3.55 -13.75 -41.25
C SER A 547 4.63 -14.36 -42.18
N PRO A 548 4.27 -14.81 -43.40
CA PRO A 548 5.18 -15.48 -44.34
C PRO A 548 6.26 -14.56 -44.93
#